data_AF-A0AAN8CV69-F1
#
_entry.id   AF-A0AAN8CV69-F1
#
_cell.length_a   1.000
_cell.length_b   1.000
_cell.length_c   1.000
_cell.angle_alpha   90.00
_cell.angle_beta   90.00
_cell.angle_gamma   90.00
#
_symmetry.space_group_name_H-M   'P 1'
#
loop_
_entity.id
_entity.type
_entity.pdbx_description
1 polymer ?
#
loop_
_entity_poly.entity_id
_entity_poly.type
_entity_poly.pdbx_seq_one_letter_code
_entity_poly.pdbx_strand_id
1 'polypeptide(L)' 'MDKDTFLRVLKEELPFFAQAAAKNNCDMFSKVDLDNDGFVDFEEFSKMVCSCACSSHDALEEAHKKHEQEKE' A
#
# COMPACT_ATOMS: atom_id res chain seq x y z
N MET A 1 -1.23 -16.72 4.43
CA MET A 1 -1.09 -15.94 5.69
C MET A 1 -2.47 -15.47 6.10
N ASP A 2 -2.94 -15.74 7.32
CA ASP A 2 -4.30 -15.36 7.71
C ASP A 2 -4.47 -13.84 7.88
N LYS A 3 -5.72 -13.39 7.92
CA LYS A 3 -6.10 -11.96 8.03
C LYS A 3 -5.46 -11.23 9.21
N ASP A 4 -5.44 -11.84 10.38
CA ASP A 4 -4.93 -11.18 11.58
C ASP A 4 -3.40 -11.08 11.53
N THR A 5 -2.74 -12.12 11.06
CA THR A 5 -1.29 -12.11 10.83
C THR A 5 -0.90 -11.09 9.77
N PHE A 6 -1.65 -11.02 8.66
CA PHE A 6 -1.42 -10.05 7.59
C PHE A 6 -1.53 -8.61 8.11
N LEU A 7 -2.60 -8.29 8.85
CA LEU A 7 -2.82 -6.94 9.39
C LEU A 7 -1.77 -6.55 10.44
N ARG A 8 -1.27 -7.52 11.20
CA ARG A 8 -0.18 -7.29 12.16
C ARG A 8 1.13 -6.97 11.45
N VAL A 9 1.53 -7.78 10.47
CA VAL A 9 2.75 -7.55 9.69
C VAL A 9 2.68 -6.21 8.96
N LEU A 10 1.52 -5.87 8.37
CA LEU A 10 1.32 -4.58 7.70
C LEU A 10 1.51 -3.39 8.67
N LYS A 11 1.07 -3.53 9.93
CA LYS A 11 1.18 -2.46 10.95
C LYS A 11 2.57 -2.37 11.58
N GLU A 12 3.18 -3.51 11.90
CA GLU A 12 4.44 -3.57 12.65
C GLU A 12 5.65 -3.40 11.72
N GLU A 13 5.67 -4.06 10.57
CA GLU A 13 6.84 -4.09 9.67
C GLU A 13 6.73 -3.08 8.52
N LEU A 14 5.51 -2.64 8.18
CA LEU A 14 5.23 -1.86 6.95
C LEU A 14 4.29 -0.65 7.18
N PRO A 15 4.65 0.28 8.09
CA PRO A 15 3.76 1.39 8.49
C PRO A 15 3.35 2.31 7.35
N PHE A 16 4.16 2.43 6.29
CA PHE A 16 3.84 3.22 5.09
C PHE A 16 2.60 2.68 4.36
N PHE A 17 2.47 1.35 4.24
CA PHE A 17 1.32 0.72 3.59
C PHE A 17 0.08 0.76 4.49
N ALA A 18 0.25 0.68 5.81
CA ALA A 18 -0.87 0.82 6.76
C ALA A 18 -1.55 2.20 6.68
N GLN A 19 -0.79 3.27 6.42
CA GLN A 19 -1.36 4.61 6.20
C GLN A 19 -2.17 4.69 4.89
N ALA A 20 -1.69 4.05 3.82
CA ALA A 20 -2.43 3.94 2.56
C ALA A 20 -3.72 3.10 2.70
N ALA A 21 -3.67 2.06 3.54
CA ALA A 21 -4.83 1.26 3.96
C ALA A 21 -5.88 2.11 4.67
N ALA A 22 -5.45 2.86 5.69
CA ALA A 22 -6.31 3.71 6.50
C ALA A 22 -6.92 4.87 5.69
N LYS A 23 -6.16 5.48 4.77
CA LYS A 23 -6.62 6.64 3.99
C LYS A 23 -7.79 6.31 3.06
N ASN A 24 -7.87 5.08 2.56
CA ASN A 24 -8.91 4.68 1.63
C ASN A 24 -10.08 3.92 2.29
N ASN A 25 -10.04 3.70 3.61
CA ASN A 25 -11.04 2.94 4.37
C ASN A 25 -11.46 1.61 3.71
N CYS A 26 -10.57 1.07 2.89
CA CYS A 26 -10.79 -0.14 2.14
C CYS A 26 -10.24 -1.29 2.97
N ASP A 27 -11.01 -2.37 3.08
CA ASP A 27 -10.50 -3.63 3.59
C ASP A 27 -9.36 -4.11 2.67
N MET A 28 -8.13 -3.70 3.00
CA MET A 28 -6.95 -4.04 2.20
C MET A 28 -6.78 -5.55 2.13
N PHE A 29 -7.21 -6.26 3.18
CA PHE A 29 -7.27 -7.71 3.16
C PHE A 29 -8.16 -8.22 2.02
N SER A 30 -9.43 -7.79 1.95
CA SER A 30 -10.36 -8.23 0.89
C SER A 30 -9.99 -7.75 -0.52
N LYS A 31 -9.09 -6.77 -0.64
CA LYS A 31 -8.55 -6.33 -1.93
C LYS A 31 -7.37 -7.18 -2.41
N VAL A 32 -6.71 -7.86 -1.47
CA VAL A 32 -5.47 -8.62 -1.71
C VAL A 32 -5.75 -10.11 -1.76
N ASP A 33 -6.71 -10.57 -0.96
CA ASP A 33 -7.32 -11.90 -1.02
C ASP A 33 -8.19 -11.99 -2.29
N LEU A 34 -7.58 -12.37 -3.41
CA LEU A 34 -8.20 -12.34 -4.74
C LEU A 34 -9.14 -13.53 -4.94
N ASP A 35 -8.78 -14.67 -4.35
CA ASP A 35 -9.56 -15.90 -4.44
C ASP A 35 -10.57 -16.06 -3.28
N ASN A 36 -10.52 -15.18 -2.27
CA ASN A 36 -11.37 -15.17 -1.08
C ASN A 36 -11.23 -16.47 -0.26
N ASP A 37 -10.05 -17.06 -0.25
CA ASP A 37 -9.76 -18.23 0.56
C ASP A 37 -9.52 -17.89 2.05
N GLY A 38 -9.42 -16.59 2.38
CA GLY A 38 -9.20 -16.09 3.74
C GLY A 38 -7.73 -16.11 4.16
N PHE A 39 -6.83 -16.37 3.22
CA PHE A 39 -5.40 -16.35 3.36
C PHE A 39 -4.79 -15.49 2.24
N VAL A 40 -3.65 -14.88 2.54
CA VAL A 40 -2.85 -14.16 1.55
C VAL A 40 -1.60 -14.97 1.25
N ASP A 41 -1.41 -15.35 0.01
CA ASP A 41 -0.19 -16.02 -0.44
C ASP A 41 0.92 -15.02 -0.83
N PHE A 42 2.09 -15.54 -1.23
CA PHE A 42 3.22 -14.69 -1.62
C PHE A 42 2.94 -13.88 -2.89
N GLU A 43 2.20 -14.45 -3.85
CA GLU A 43 1.89 -13.80 -5.11
C GLU A 43 0.92 -12.64 -4.91
N GLU A 44 -0.12 -12.83 -4.12
CA GLU A 44 -1.09 -11.81 -3.71
C GLU A 44 -0.43 -10.70 -2.91
N PHE A 45 0.41 -11.06 -1.94
CA PHE A 45 1.19 -10.09 -1.17
C PHE A 45 2.13 -9.28 -2.07
N SER A 46 2.86 -9.95 -2.97
CA SER A 46 3.78 -9.29 -3.89
C SER A 46 3.04 -8.33 -4.83
N LYS A 47 1.90 -8.75 -5.40
CA LYS A 47 1.04 -7.89 -6.24
C LYS A 47 0.55 -6.67 -5.48
N MET A 48 0.13 -6.81 -4.23
CA MET A 48 -0.25 -5.68 -3.38
C MET A 48 0.91 -4.70 -3.22
N VAL A 49 2.08 -5.17 -2.80
CA VAL A 49 3.25 -4.34 -2.55
C VAL A 49 3.68 -3.64 -3.84
N CYS A 50 3.72 -4.35 -4.98
CA CYS A 50 4.00 -3.76 -6.29
C CYS A 50 2.94 -2.74 -6.71
N SER A 51 1.65 -3.02 -6.54
CA SER A 51 0.58 -2.09 -6.89
C SER A 51 0.65 -0.82 -6.04
N CYS A 52 0.86 -0.95 -4.73
CA CYS A 52 0.97 0.19 -3.82
C CYS A 52 2.28 0.97 -4.00
N ALA A 53 3.39 0.32 -4.32
CA ALA A 53 4.66 0.99 -4.60
C ALA A 53 4.68 1.67 -5.98
N CYS A 54 4.00 1.12 -6.99
CA CYS A 54 3.98 1.63 -8.36
C CYS A 54 2.79 2.56 -8.67
N SER A 55 1.80 2.72 -7.78
CA SER A 55 0.73 3.72 -7.94
C SER A 55 1.22 5.18 -7.87
N SER A 56 2.52 5.40 -7.70
CA SER A 56 3.18 6.69 -7.90
C SER A 56 3.41 7.00 -9.38
N HIS A 57 2.34 7.03 -10.19
CA HIS A 57 2.32 7.99 -11.31
C HIS A 57 1.69 9.31 -10.86
N ASP A 58 0.75 9.32 -9.92
CA ASP A 58 0.13 10.57 -9.42
C ASP A 58 0.88 11.22 -8.24
N ALA A 59 1.59 10.44 -7.41
CA ALA A 59 2.28 10.98 -6.24
C ALA A 59 3.68 11.59 -6.54
N LEU A 60 4.23 11.35 -7.73
CA LEU A 60 5.55 11.89 -8.12
C LEU A 60 5.44 13.28 -8.78
N GLU A 61 4.26 13.68 -9.26
CA GLU A 61 4.05 15.00 -9.87
C GLU A 61 4.02 16.13 -8.82
N GLU A 62 3.42 15.88 -7.65
CA GLU A 62 3.34 16.84 -6.53
C GLU A 62 4.69 17.10 -5.84
N ALA A 63 5.64 16.15 -5.91
CA ALA A 63 6.97 16.31 -5.32
C ALA A 63 7.95 17.12 -6.19
N HIS A 64 7.66 17.32 -7.48
CA HIS A 64 8.50 18.11 -8.39
C HIS A 64 8.15 19.60 -8.44
N LYS A 65 7.08 20.06 -7.77
CA LYS A 65 6.65 21.47 -7.82
C LYS A 65 7.15 22.36 -6.67
N LYS A 66 7.83 21.82 -5.66
CA LYS A 66 8.22 22.59 -4.45
C LYS A 66 9.69 23.05 -4.36
N HIS A 67 10.53 22.82 -5.38
CA HIS A 67 11.95 23.20 -5.31
C HIS A 67 12.45 24.06 -6.48
N GLU A 68 11.58 24.88 -7.08
CA GLU A 68 11.96 25.85 -8.12
C GLU A 68 11.41 27.27 -7.85
N GLN A 69 11.05 27.60 -6.60
CA GLN A 69 10.63 28.96 -6.20
C GLN A 69 11.50 29.59 -5.10
N GLU A 70 12.80 29.28 -5.07
CA GLU A 70 13.78 30.04 -4.27
C GLU A 70 14.99 30.49 -5.11
N LYS A 71 14.77 30.80 -6.38
CA LYS A 71 15.79 31.42 -7.22
C LYS A 71 15.34 32.72 -7.91
N GLU A 72 14.47 33.46 -7.26
CA GLU A 72 14.29 34.89 -7.53
C GLU A 72 14.40 35.70 -6.24
#